data_AF-A0A0L0FR29-F1
#
_entry.id   AF-A0A0L0FR29-F1
#
_cell.length_a   1.000
_cell.length_b   1.000
_cell.length_c   1.000
_cell.angle_alpha   90.00
_cell.angle_beta   90.00
_cell.angle_gamma   90.00
#
_symmetry.space_group_name_H-M   'P 1'
#
loop_
_entity.id
_entity.type
_entity.pdbx_description
1 polymer ?
#
loop_
_entity_poly.entity_id
_entity_poly.type
_entity_poly.pdbx_seq_one_letter_code
_entity_poly.pdbx_strand_id
1 'polypeptide(L)'
;MSLISTVAAVVGLLASVSVADVPADCRVNEIKGSWLVRRGPGNNDNTITCNENSDVASRDVIQMSLLYPNIVSSAEGHEGNFTLVYNQAFEAYIDGVVYFAFVNWEKTPDYGDVSSIFHCGQTMTGWYHDYDGSNWGCFKAQKMNANEAHIVKEIKKPPVKAEDLPSPADDANGAVDTHADFVQRINAAQNEWQATEYEPWQEEQLDAILKFRTSHGAPDTTSYERTTTDADYFERRQRLLPKVENGENAAISLVVPDTNSRISLAQSAYPESFDWRDVDGVNYVSPVRNQDKCGSCYAFAAAGMLEARIRIESNNALQPVLSPQEVLNCSPYTQGCSGGFSYLVAGKHAKDFGLVEEDCVPYNGAENECPADKYKECTRWKVSHYSYVGGYYGNGDEEAMIKELVENGPMTVGFEVYPDFKAYKIGVYSHTATDPKRSTSDFYEIVNHAVLVVGYGVNETTGTKYWTVKNSWGPWWGMDGYFNIKRGSDEAQIESMPTSATVMLP
;
A
#
# COMPACT_ATOMS: atom_id res chain seq x y z
N MET A 1 -51.27 39.80 -10.70
CA MET A 1 -51.12 38.35 -10.43
C MET A 1 -50.78 37.72 -11.76
N SER A 2 -49.61 37.14 -12.04
CA SER A 2 -48.68 36.41 -11.19
C SER A 2 -47.25 36.60 -11.72
N LEU A 3 -46.29 36.79 -10.81
CA LEU A 3 -44.86 36.67 -11.10
C LEU A 3 -44.52 35.18 -11.24
N ILE A 4 -43.68 34.85 -12.23
CA ILE A 4 -43.03 33.54 -12.35
C ILE A 4 -41.67 33.68 -11.66
N SER A 5 -41.49 32.94 -10.56
CA SER A 5 -40.25 32.88 -9.79
C SER A 5 -39.44 31.68 -10.29
N THR A 6 -38.27 31.94 -10.87
CA THR A 6 -37.26 30.93 -11.22
C THR A 6 -36.51 30.54 -9.96
N VAL A 7 -36.69 29.31 -9.49
CA VAL A 7 -35.86 28.72 -8.42
C VAL A 7 -34.64 28.09 -9.08
N ALA A 8 -33.47 28.67 -8.86
CA ALA A 8 -32.19 28.06 -9.17
C ALA A 8 -31.92 26.95 -8.14
N ALA A 9 -31.79 25.71 -8.60
CA ALA A 9 -31.36 24.59 -7.78
C ALA A 9 -29.85 24.68 -7.55
N VAL A 10 -29.45 25.05 -6.34
CA VAL A 10 -28.07 24.91 -5.86
C VAL A 10 -27.83 23.43 -5.63
N VAL A 11 -27.10 22.77 -6.54
CA VAL A 11 -26.56 21.43 -6.32
C VAL A 11 -25.35 21.58 -5.41
N GLY A 12 -25.56 21.40 -4.11
CA GLY A 12 -24.46 21.24 -3.17
C GLY A 12 -23.74 19.92 -3.46
N LEU A 13 -22.49 20.00 -3.94
CA LEU A 13 -21.56 18.88 -3.92
C LEU A 13 -21.29 18.51 -2.46
N LEU A 14 -21.95 17.46 -1.98
CA LEU A 14 -21.49 16.74 -0.81
C LEU A 14 -20.21 16.02 -1.22
N ALA A 15 -19.07 16.52 -0.75
CA ALA A 15 -17.83 15.76 -0.74
C ALA A 15 -18.09 14.51 0.11
N SER A 16 -18.27 13.37 -0.56
CA SER A 16 -18.31 12.07 0.09
C SER A 16 -16.93 11.82 0.66
N VAL A 17 -16.82 11.87 1.99
CA VAL A 17 -15.65 11.40 2.71
C VAL A 17 -15.63 9.88 2.52
N SER A 18 -14.87 9.41 1.53
CA SER A 18 -14.62 8.00 1.33
C SER A 18 -13.79 7.50 2.51
N VAL A 19 -14.37 6.61 3.31
CA VAL A 19 -13.59 5.86 4.32
C VAL A 19 -12.67 4.94 3.52
N ALA A 20 -11.36 5.17 3.68
CA ALA A 20 -10.34 4.39 3.00
C ALA A 20 -9.94 3.17 3.86
N ASP A 21 -9.75 2.03 3.21
CA ASP A 21 -9.43 0.70 3.75
C ASP A 21 -10.42 0.15 4.80
N VAL A 22 -10.21 -1.10 5.21
CA VAL A 22 -10.76 -1.55 6.49
C VAL A 22 -10.23 -0.62 7.59
N PRO A 23 -11.05 -0.24 8.59
CA PRO A 23 -10.61 0.76 9.57
C PRO A 23 -9.46 0.31 10.48
N ALA A 24 -9.07 -0.96 10.46
CA ALA A 24 -8.24 -1.54 11.51
C ALA A 24 -6.82 -0.94 11.57
N ASP A 25 -6.28 -0.71 12.76
CA ASP A 25 -4.92 -0.20 12.94
C ASP A 25 -4.14 -1.06 13.95
N CYS A 26 -3.71 -2.24 13.53
CA CYS A 26 -2.99 -3.18 14.40
C CYS A 26 -1.49 -3.23 14.09
N ARG A 27 -0.66 -3.06 15.12
CA ARG A 27 0.80 -3.08 15.06
C ARG A 27 1.36 -4.49 15.27
N VAL A 28 2.61 -4.69 14.85
CA VAL A 28 3.33 -5.96 15.02
C VAL A 28 3.38 -6.46 16.46
N ASN A 29 3.45 -5.56 17.44
CA ASN A 29 3.47 -5.94 18.86
C ASN A 29 2.11 -6.50 19.34
N GLU A 30 1.02 -6.05 18.74
CA GLU A 30 -0.33 -6.51 19.03
C GLU A 30 -0.61 -7.86 18.33
N ILE A 31 0.00 -8.08 17.16
CA ILE A 31 -0.16 -9.32 16.37
C ILE A 31 0.75 -10.46 16.82
N LYS A 32 2.02 -10.20 17.18
CA LYS A 32 2.98 -11.25 17.56
C LYS A 32 2.50 -12.06 18.77
N GLY A 33 2.78 -13.35 18.81
CA GLY A 33 2.42 -14.26 19.91
C GLY A 33 1.65 -15.49 19.45
N SER A 34 1.08 -16.23 20.40
CA SER A 34 0.39 -17.50 20.13
C SER A 34 -1.08 -17.31 19.79
N TRP A 35 -1.49 -17.92 18.69
CA TRP A 35 -2.83 -17.89 18.11
C TRP A 35 -3.42 -19.28 18.07
N LEU A 36 -4.69 -19.35 18.44
CA LEU A 36 -5.56 -20.49 18.24
C LEU A 36 -6.32 -20.29 16.93
N VAL A 37 -6.13 -21.18 15.96
CA VAL A 37 -6.76 -21.11 14.64
C VAL A 37 -7.78 -22.23 14.52
N ARG A 38 -9.04 -21.85 14.32
CA ARG A 38 -10.18 -22.75 14.14
C ARG A 38 -10.51 -22.82 12.66
N ARG A 39 -10.33 -23.98 12.04
CA ARG A 39 -10.60 -24.20 10.61
C ARG A 39 -12.00 -24.75 10.41
N GLY A 40 -12.70 -24.26 9.41
CA GLY A 40 -13.88 -24.91 8.85
C GLY A 40 -13.53 -26.13 7.99
N PRO A 41 -14.54 -26.86 7.50
CA PRO A 41 -14.32 -27.96 6.56
C PRO A 41 -13.50 -27.51 5.33
N GLY A 42 -12.48 -28.30 4.97
CA GLY A 42 -11.77 -28.16 3.71
C GLY A 42 -12.51 -28.84 2.55
N ASN A 43 -11.76 -29.19 1.51
CA ASN A 43 -12.20 -29.78 0.25
C ASN A 43 -13.10 -28.87 -0.59
N ASN A 44 -12.87 -27.56 -0.50
CA ASN A 44 -13.48 -26.59 -1.40
C ASN A 44 -12.45 -26.09 -2.42
N ASP A 45 -12.92 -25.38 -3.43
CA ASP A 45 -12.08 -24.65 -4.37
C ASP A 45 -12.02 -23.16 -4.02
N ASN A 46 -11.35 -22.39 -4.87
CA ASN A 46 -11.19 -20.95 -4.71
C ASN A 46 -12.53 -20.17 -4.86
N THR A 47 -13.66 -20.81 -5.16
CA THR A 47 -14.97 -20.14 -5.20
C THR A 47 -15.64 -20.04 -3.84
N ILE A 48 -15.05 -20.64 -2.78
CA ILE A 48 -15.62 -20.57 -1.43
C ILE A 48 -15.73 -19.13 -0.92
N THR A 49 -16.92 -18.80 -0.41
CA THR A 49 -17.16 -17.54 0.26
C THR A 49 -16.95 -17.69 1.77
N CYS A 50 -15.98 -16.96 2.31
CA CYS A 50 -15.73 -16.88 3.74
C CYS A 50 -16.26 -15.57 4.31
N ASN A 51 -17.26 -15.67 5.19
CA ASN A 51 -17.90 -14.53 5.86
C ASN A 51 -18.20 -14.88 7.32
N GLU A 52 -18.88 -13.99 8.04
CA GLU A 52 -19.19 -14.17 9.46
C GLU A 52 -20.02 -15.44 9.78
N ASN A 53 -20.80 -15.92 8.80
CA ASN A 53 -21.68 -17.08 8.91
C ASN A 53 -21.02 -18.40 8.47
N SER A 54 -19.78 -18.34 7.96
CA SER A 54 -19.05 -19.55 7.54
C SER A 54 -18.80 -20.47 8.72
N ASP A 55 -18.99 -21.79 8.50
CA ASP A 55 -18.78 -22.80 9.53
C ASP A 55 -17.29 -22.95 9.84
N VAL A 56 -16.86 -22.24 10.89
CA VAL A 56 -15.53 -22.35 11.51
C VAL A 56 -15.63 -22.97 12.91
N ALA A 57 -16.77 -23.59 13.23
CA ALA A 57 -17.05 -24.20 14.53
C ALA A 57 -16.48 -25.63 14.66
N SER A 58 -15.68 -26.07 13.67
CA SER A 58 -15.13 -27.40 13.64
C SER A 58 -14.21 -27.69 14.85
N ARG A 59 -13.96 -28.98 15.09
CA ARG A 59 -13.00 -29.46 16.10
C ARG A 59 -11.53 -29.36 15.65
N ASP A 60 -11.28 -28.96 14.41
CA ASP A 60 -9.94 -28.79 13.87
C ASP A 60 -9.38 -27.44 14.34
N VAL A 61 -8.59 -27.53 15.39
CA VAL A 61 -7.99 -26.39 16.08
C VAL A 61 -6.49 -26.58 16.07
N ILE A 62 -5.80 -25.66 15.41
CA ILE A 62 -4.33 -25.64 15.37
C ILE A 62 -3.82 -24.47 16.21
N GLN A 63 -2.63 -24.62 16.75
CA GLN A 63 -1.92 -23.54 17.42
C GLN A 63 -0.72 -23.13 16.58
N MET A 64 -0.59 -21.82 16.34
CA MET A 64 0.58 -21.24 15.69
C MET A 64 1.09 -20.06 16.51
N SER A 65 2.39 -19.82 16.51
CA SER A 65 3.01 -18.67 17.14
C SER A 65 3.66 -17.79 16.07
N LEU A 66 3.23 -16.52 16.01
CA LEU A 66 3.80 -15.51 15.13
C LEU A 66 4.97 -14.82 15.85
N LEU A 67 6.19 -15.01 15.34
CA LEU A 67 7.44 -14.62 15.95
C LEU A 67 8.19 -13.61 15.06
N TYR A 68 8.38 -12.40 15.55
CA TYR A 68 9.14 -11.37 14.84
C TYR A 68 10.57 -11.85 14.51
N PRO A 69 11.12 -11.54 13.31
CA PRO A 69 10.55 -10.67 12.28
C PRO A 69 9.43 -11.28 11.43
N ASN A 70 9.55 -12.56 11.06
CA ASN A 70 8.71 -13.14 10.01
C ASN A 70 8.53 -14.66 10.13
N ILE A 71 8.69 -15.24 11.33
CA ILE A 71 8.60 -16.69 11.55
C ILE A 71 7.23 -17.05 12.10
N VAL A 72 6.58 -18.07 11.54
CA VAL A 72 5.44 -18.74 12.17
C VAL A 72 5.87 -20.14 12.59
N SER A 73 5.56 -20.53 13.82
CA SER A 73 5.89 -21.87 14.33
C SER A 73 4.64 -22.62 14.79
N SER A 74 4.55 -23.92 14.49
CA SER A 74 3.47 -24.79 14.99
C SER A 74 3.77 -25.29 16.41
N ALA A 75 2.78 -25.93 17.04
CA ALA A 75 2.97 -26.59 18.34
C ALA A 75 3.94 -27.79 18.26
N GLU A 76 4.05 -28.39 17.08
CA GLU A 76 4.92 -29.53 16.76
C GLU A 76 6.36 -29.10 16.44
N GLY A 77 6.62 -27.79 16.36
CA GLY A 77 7.95 -27.23 16.08
C GLY A 77 8.28 -27.12 14.59
N HIS A 78 7.30 -27.22 13.70
CA HIS A 78 7.48 -26.84 12.31
C HIS A 78 7.55 -25.32 12.19
N GLU A 79 8.31 -24.83 11.23
CA GLU A 79 8.49 -23.41 10.98
C GLU A 79 8.09 -23.08 9.54
N GLY A 80 7.57 -21.87 9.39
CA GLY A 80 7.33 -21.23 8.11
C GLY A 80 7.42 -19.72 8.27
N ASN A 81 6.85 -18.98 7.32
CA ASN A 81 7.00 -17.53 7.28
C ASN A 81 5.65 -16.83 7.45
N PHE A 82 5.64 -15.66 8.09
CA PHE A 82 4.48 -14.76 8.08
C PHE A 82 4.90 -13.33 7.78
N THR A 83 3.96 -12.54 7.30
CA THR A 83 4.10 -11.09 7.17
C THR A 83 2.80 -10.42 7.60
N LEU A 84 2.92 -9.20 8.12
CA LEU A 84 1.78 -8.29 8.15
C LEU A 84 1.49 -7.80 6.74
N VAL A 85 0.24 -7.43 6.50
CA VAL A 85 -0.17 -6.60 5.38
C VAL A 85 -0.53 -5.25 5.97
N TYR A 86 0.46 -4.36 5.97
CA TYR A 86 0.38 -3.05 6.60
C TYR A 86 -0.09 -3.15 8.07
N ASN A 87 -1.23 -2.53 8.41
CA ASN A 87 -1.87 -2.60 9.73
C ASN A 87 -3.24 -3.33 9.72
N GLN A 88 -3.60 -3.97 8.60
CA GLN A 88 -4.96 -4.47 8.34
C GLN A 88 -5.10 -5.99 8.44
N ALA A 89 -4.03 -6.73 8.15
CA ALA A 89 -4.10 -8.18 8.03
C ALA A 89 -2.74 -8.83 8.28
N PHE A 90 -2.75 -10.16 8.32
CA PHE A 90 -1.53 -10.95 8.21
C PHE A 90 -1.74 -12.12 7.24
N GLU A 91 -0.64 -12.57 6.66
CA GLU A 91 -0.55 -13.82 5.91
C GLU A 91 0.53 -14.70 6.54
N ALA A 92 0.23 -15.98 6.73
CA ALA A 92 1.15 -16.97 7.27
C ALA A 92 1.19 -18.21 6.37
N TYR A 93 2.39 -18.70 6.10
CA TYR A 93 2.64 -19.94 5.38
C TYR A 93 3.34 -20.92 6.33
N ILE A 94 2.70 -22.06 6.60
CA ILE A 94 3.24 -23.12 7.44
C ILE A 94 2.67 -24.47 6.99
N ASP A 95 3.51 -25.50 6.99
CA ASP A 95 3.11 -26.88 6.65
C ASP A 95 2.39 -27.02 5.30
N GLY A 96 2.81 -26.23 4.31
CA GLY A 96 2.23 -26.26 2.96
C GLY A 96 0.88 -25.52 2.84
N VAL A 97 0.41 -24.87 3.90
CA VAL A 97 -0.87 -24.15 3.95
C VAL A 97 -0.63 -22.66 4.11
N VAL A 98 -1.34 -21.86 3.31
CA VAL A 98 -1.40 -20.41 3.42
C VAL A 98 -2.64 -20.03 4.23
N TYR A 99 -2.48 -19.14 5.20
CA TYR A 99 -3.53 -18.55 6.01
C TYR A 99 -3.53 -17.05 5.82
N PHE A 100 -4.67 -16.47 5.46
CA PHE A 100 -4.83 -15.03 5.34
C PHE A 100 -6.13 -14.56 6.01
N ALA A 101 -6.03 -13.53 6.85
CA ALA A 101 -7.20 -12.88 7.42
C ALA A 101 -6.93 -11.41 7.75
N PHE A 102 -7.95 -10.58 7.56
CA PHE A 102 -8.02 -9.25 8.17
C PHE A 102 -8.18 -9.37 9.69
N VAL A 103 -7.60 -8.42 10.42
CA VAL A 103 -7.84 -8.29 11.86
C VAL A 103 -9.29 -7.89 12.12
N ASN A 104 -9.86 -8.37 13.23
CA ASN A 104 -11.26 -8.12 13.55
C ASN A 104 -11.46 -6.68 14.05
N TRP A 105 -12.61 -6.09 13.71
CA TRP A 105 -12.99 -4.75 14.15
C TRP A 105 -14.51 -4.61 14.19
N GLU A 106 -15.00 -3.64 14.96
CA GLU A 106 -16.42 -3.31 15.04
C GLU A 106 -16.67 -1.80 14.99
N LYS A 107 -17.77 -1.40 14.33
CA LYS A 107 -18.26 -0.01 14.34
C LYS A 107 -19.11 0.22 15.58
N THR A 108 -18.76 1.21 16.39
CA THR A 108 -19.60 1.63 17.52
C THR A 108 -20.49 2.80 17.11
N PRO A 109 -21.82 2.70 17.30
CA PRO A 109 -22.72 3.82 17.10
C PRO A 109 -22.62 4.78 18.29
N ASP A 110 -21.73 5.76 18.23
CA ASP A 110 -21.73 6.88 19.17
C ASP A 110 -22.56 8.05 18.62
N TYR A 111 -23.20 8.80 19.52
CA TYR A 111 -24.14 9.91 19.24
C TYR A 111 -23.47 11.08 18.49
N GLY A 112 -23.22 10.92 17.19
CA GLY A 112 -22.72 11.97 16.29
C GLY A 112 -21.35 11.70 15.67
N ASP A 113 -20.55 10.81 16.28
CA ASP A 113 -19.22 10.40 15.80
C ASP A 113 -19.17 8.88 15.62
N VAL A 114 -18.63 8.43 14.49
CA VAL A 114 -18.39 6.99 14.25
C VAL A 114 -17.04 6.66 14.86
N SER A 115 -17.02 5.78 15.85
CA SER A 115 -15.78 5.19 16.38
C SER A 115 -15.66 3.73 15.93
N SER A 116 -14.43 3.24 15.77
CA SER A 116 -14.12 1.87 15.35
C SER A 116 -13.26 1.20 16.42
N ILE A 117 -13.66 0.04 16.94
CA ILE A 117 -12.86 -0.74 17.92
C ILE A 117 -12.07 -1.81 17.16
N PHE A 118 -10.77 -1.93 17.44
CA PHE A 118 -9.90 -2.91 16.81
C PHE A 118 -9.58 -4.05 17.78
N HIS A 119 -9.93 -5.27 17.39
CA HIS A 119 -9.63 -6.46 18.14
C HIS A 119 -8.38 -7.13 17.58
N CYS A 120 -7.21 -6.51 17.76
CA CYS A 120 -5.94 -6.99 17.19
C CYS A 120 -5.53 -8.41 17.63
N GLY A 121 -6.13 -8.95 18.69
CA GLY A 121 -5.99 -10.35 19.10
C GLY A 121 -7.01 -11.31 18.47
N GLN A 122 -7.77 -10.86 17.46
CA GLN A 122 -8.81 -11.62 16.77
C GLN A 122 -8.78 -11.32 15.26
N THR A 123 -9.25 -12.25 14.45
CA THR A 123 -9.41 -12.04 13.01
C THR A 123 -10.88 -12.03 12.61
N MET A 124 -11.17 -11.35 11.50
CA MET A 124 -12.37 -11.66 10.72
C MET A 124 -12.28 -13.12 10.22
N THR A 125 -13.36 -13.63 9.62
CA THR A 125 -13.27 -14.91 8.91
C THR A 125 -12.30 -14.76 7.74
N GLY A 126 -11.23 -15.53 7.75
CA GLY A 126 -10.22 -15.58 6.69
C GLY A 126 -10.29 -16.84 5.85
N TRP A 127 -9.32 -16.98 4.95
CA TRP A 127 -9.17 -18.11 4.04
C TRP A 127 -7.89 -18.88 4.36
N TYR A 128 -8.00 -20.20 4.41
CA TYR A 128 -6.83 -21.07 4.33
C TYR A 128 -6.91 -21.92 3.08
N HIS A 129 -5.77 -22.19 2.48
CA HIS A 129 -5.67 -23.16 1.39
C HIS A 129 -4.27 -23.75 1.27
N ASP A 130 -4.18 -24.92 0.64
CA ASP A 130 -2.89 -25.50 0.27
C ASP A 130 -2.15 -24.56 -0.70
N TYR A 131 -0.82 -24.55 -0.67
CA TYR A 131 0.00 -23.60 -1.42
C TYR A 131 -0.24 -23.62 -2.95
N ASP A 132 -0.65 -24.78 -3.48
CA ASP A 132 -0.99 -24.98 -4.88
C ASP A 132 -2.43 -24.57 -5.23
N GLY A 133 -3.24 -24.20 -4.23
CA GLY A 133 -4.62 -23.77 -4.36
C GLY A 133 -5.64 -24.91 -4.52
N SER A 134 -5.29 -26.17 -4.24
CA SER A 134 -6.16 -27.33 -4.47
C SER A 134 -7.25 -27.55 -3.42
N ASN A 135 -7.06 -27.08 -2.19
CA ASN A 135 -7.95 -27.34 -1.06
C ASN A 135 -8.16 -26.07 -0.24
N TRP A 136 -9.39 -25.57 -0.22
CA TRP A 136 -9.76 -24.32 0.45
C TRP A 136 -10.71 -24.54 1.63
N GLY A 137 -10.61 -23.65 2.62
CA GLY A 137 -11.59 -23.52 3.68
C GLY A 137 -11.51 -22.16 4.37
N CYS A 138 -12.49 -21.91 5.25
CA CYS A 138 -12.54 -20.69 6.05
C CYS A 138 -11.90 -20.91 7.42
N PHE A 139 -11.35 -19.87 8.05
CA PHE A 139 -10.88 -19.95 9.44
C PHE A 139 -11.16 -18.68 10.23
N LYS A 140 -11.13 -18.80 11.55
CA LYS A 140 -10.99 -17.68 12.48
C LYS A 140 -9.82 -17.94 13.42
N ALA A 141 -9.09 -16.88 13.76
CA ALA A 141 -7.98 -16.95 14.70
C ALA A 141 -8.21 -16.05 15.90
N GLN A 142 -7.77 -16.52 17.07
CA GLN A 142 -7.80 -15.76 18.32
C GLN A 142 -6.50 -15.96 19.09
N LYS A 143 -5.90 -14.87 19.56
CA LYS A 143 -4.68 -14.89 20.37
C LYS A 143 -4.96 -15.48 21.76
N MET A 144 -4.11 -16.39 22.22
CA MET A 144 -4.38 -17.20 23.42
C MET A 144 -4.36 -16.40 24.74
N ASN A 145 -3.63 -15.29 24.80
CA ASN A 145 -3.50 -14.44 25.99
C ASN A 145 -4.05 -13.02 25.76
N ALA A 146 -5.08 -12.88 24.91
CA ALA A 146 -5.69 -11.58 24.62
C ALA A 146 -6.50 -11.08 25.83
N ASN A 147 -5.85 -10.36 26.75
CA ASN A 147 -6.52 -9.74 27.89
C ASN A 147 -6.97 -8.30 27.63
N GLU A 148 -6.67 -7.69 26.48
CA GLU A 148 -7.01 -6.29 26.25
C GLU A 148 -7.52 -6.11 24.81
N ALA A 149 -8.77 -5.65 24.68
CA ALA A 149 -9.25 -5.06 23.44
C ALA A 149 -8.63 -3.66 23.34
N HIS A 150 -7.98 -3.36 22.22
CA HIS A 150 -7.47 -2.02 21.98
C HIS A 150 -8.61 -1.14 21.50
N ILE A 151 -9.18 -0.36 22.43
CA ILE A 151 -10.16 0.66 22.09
C ILE A 151 -9.41 1.85 21.52
N VAL A 152 -9.34 1.92 20.20
CA VAL A 152 -8.97 3.16 19.51
C VAL A 152 -10.26 3.93 19.30
N LYS A 153 -10.43 5.08 19.96
CA LYS A 153 -11.51 5.98 19.59
C LYS A 153 -11.06 6.75 18.37
N GLU A 154 -11.69 6.48 17.24
CA GLU A 154 -11.73 7.44 16.13
C GLU A 154 -12.58 8.62 16.62
N ILE A 155 -11.91 9.55 17.29
CA ILE A 155 -12.49 10.86 17.54
C ILE A 155 -12.36 11.55 16.19
N LYS A 156 -13.48 11.75 15.49
CA LYS A 156 -13.55 12.82 14.51
C LYS A 156 -13.25 14.10 15.27
N LYS A 157 -11.99 14.54 15.33
CA LYS A 157 -11.80 15.95 15.63
C LYS A 157 -12.55 16.69 14.52
N PRO A 158 -13.24 17.79 14.86
CA PRO A 158 -13.74 18.67 13.83
C PRO A 158 -12.60 18.89 12.83
N PRO A 159 -12.88 18.90 11.50
CA PRO A 159 -11.85 19.10 10.49
C PRO A 159 -10.92 20.19 10.99
N VAL A 160 -9.60 19.93 10.97
CA VAL A 160 -8.57 20.87 11.46
C VAL A 160 -9.09 22.25 11.14
N LYS A 161 -9.46 23.00 12.18
CA LYS A 161 -10.06 24.30 11.94
C LYS A 161 -9.02 25.06 11.14
N ALA A 162 -9.42 25.90 10.18
CA ALA A 162 -8.47 26.73 9.45
C ALA A 162 -7.53 27.51 10.39
N GLU A 163 -7.96 27.68 11.65
CA GLU A 163 -7.28 28.23 12.83
C GLU A 163 -6.07 27.42 13.35
N ASP A 164 -6.04 26.09 13.15
CA ASP A 164 -5.03 25.15 13.69
C ASP A 164 -3.98 24.70 12.65
N LEU A 165 -4.24 24.93 11.35
CA LEU A 165 -3.19 25.02 10.34
C LEU A 165 -2.40 26.32 10.59
N PRO A 166 -1.12 26.44 10.20
CA PRO A 166 -0.52 27.76 10.07
C PRO A 166 -1.48 28.57 9.21
N SER A 167 -2.17 29.54 9.81
CA SER A 167 -2.98 30.49 9.06
C SER A 167 -2.09 30.99 7.93
N PRO A 168 -2.52 30.91 6.65
CA PRO A 168 -1.86 31.70 5.63
C PRO A 168 -1.88 33.10 6.20
N ALA A 169 -0.69 33.63 6.52
CA ALA A 169 -0.59 34.90 7.21
C ALA A 169 -1.58 35.82 6.54
N ASP A 170 -2.63 36.22 7.27
CA ASP A 170 -3.53 37.27 6.84
C ASP A 170 -2.56 38.38 6.46
N ASP A 171 -2.39 38.62 5.17
CA ASP A 171 -1.79 39.86 4.74
C ASP A 171 -2.68 40.93 5.38
N ALA A 172 -2.10 42.08 5.73
CA ALA A 172 -2.83 43.11 6.48
C ALA A 172 -4.08 43.67 5.73
N ASN A 173 -4.49 43.03 4.62
CA ASN A 173 -5.54 43.38 3.69
C ASN A 173 -6.65 42.31 3.54
N GLY A 174 -6.53 41.11 4.14
CA GLY A 174 -7.60 40.09 4.14
C GLY A 174 -7.79 39.35 2.81
N ALA A 175 -6.72 39.12 2.05
CA ALA A 175 -6.78 38.31 0.83
C ALA A 175 -6.86 36.80 1.17
N VAL A 176 -7.77 36.07 0.50
CA VAL A 176 -7.90 34.61 0.64
C VAL A 176 -6.76 33.93 -0.11
N ASP A 177 -5.97 33.12 0.60
CA ASP A 177 -4.88 32.32 0.04
C ASP A 177 -5.36 31.39 -1.07
N THR A 178 -4.79 31.52 -2.27
CA THR A 178 -5.20 30.77 -3.45
C THR A 178 -4.31 29.55 -3.71
N HIS A 179 -4.75 28.65 -4.61
CA HIS A 179 -3.90 27.56 -5.09
C HIS A 179 -2.62 28.10 -5.76
N ALA A 180 -2.73 29.20 -6.51
CA ALA A 180 -1.58 29.86 -7.12
C ALA A 180 -0.57 30.36 -6.08
N ASP A 181 -1.04 30.93 -4.96
CA ASP A 181 -0.18 31.39 -3.87
C ASP A 181 0.53 30.21 -3.18
N PHE A 182 -0.17 29.08 -2.99
CA PHE A 182 0.43 27.84 -2.48
C PHE A 182 1.55 27.32 -3.39
N VAL A 183 1.33 27.27 -4.71
CA VAL A 183 2.34 26.87 -5.69
C VAL A 183 3.55 27.82 -5.67
N GLN A 184 3.33 29.13 -5.55
CA GLN A 184 4.40 30.11 -5.43
C GLN A 184 5.24 29.89 -4.17
N ARG A 185 4.62 29.58 -3.02
CA ARG A 185 5.34 29.30 -1.78
C ARG A 185 6.21 28.05 -1.87
N ILE A 186 5.70 26.98 -2.50
CA ILE A 186 6.49 25.76 -2.73
C ILE A 186 7.74 26.08 -3.55
N ASN A 187 7.57 26.75 -4.69
CA ASN A 187 8.67 27.11 -5.58
C ASN A 187 9.65 28.14 -4.96
N ALA A 188 9.23 28.90 -3.95
CA ALA A 188 10.11 29.81 -3.21
C ALA A 188 10.88 29.12 -2.06
N ALA A 189 10.35 28.02 -1.52
CA ALA A 189 10.92 27.33 -0.36
C ALA A 189 12.01 26.31 -0.74
N GLN A 190 12.02 25.82 -1.98
CA GLN A 190 12.97 24.82 -2.47
C GLN A 190 13.25 24.98 -3.96
N ASN A 191 14.30 24.32 -4.47
CA ASN A 191 14.75 24.40 -5.87
C ASN A 191 15.07 23.03 -6.53
N GLU A 192 14.72 21.90 -5.89
CA GLU A 192 14.95 20.54 -6.43
C GLU A 192 13.82 20.07 -7.36
N TRP A 193 12.62 20.64 -7.22
CA TRP A 193 11.46 20.34 -8.06
C TRP A 193 10.59 21.57 -8.32
N GLN A 194 9.73 21.49 -9.34
CA GLN A 194 8.83 22.58 -9.73
C GLN A 194 7.38 22.19 -9.46
N ALA A 195 6.64 23.09 -8.83
CA ALA A 195 5.21 23.01 -8.64
C ALA A 195 4.43 23.79 -9.73
N THR A 196 3.23 23.31 -10.07
CA THR A 196 2.31 23.92 -11.03
C THR A 196 0.87 23.63 -10.66
N GLU A 197 -0.03 24.45 -11.20
CA GLU A 197 -1.46 24.15 -11.18
C GLU A 197 -1.83 23.25 -12.38
N TYR A 198 -2.82 22.38 -12.18
CA TYR A 198 -3.37 21.50 -13.20
C TYR A 198 -4.85 21.78 -13.41
N GLU A 199 -5.29 21.86 -14.67
CA GLU A 199 -6.69 22.17 -15.06
C GLU A 199 -7.74 21.40 -14.25
N PRO A 200 -7.62 20.07 -14.00
CA PRO A 200 -8.63 19.33 -13.22
C PRO A 200 -8.79 19.80 -11.77
N TRP A 201 -7.82 20.55 -11.24
CA TRP A 201 -7.76 21.01 -9.85
C TRP A 201 -7.59 22.53 -9.71
N GLN A 202 -7.54 23.28 -10.81
CA GLN A 202 -7.37 24.74 -10.79
C GLN A 202 -8.54 25.46 -10.10
N GLU A 203 -9.75 24.93 -10.25
CA GLU A 203 -10.96 25.50 -9.63
C GLU A 203 -11.19 24.99 -8.20
N GLU A 204 -10.39 24.03 -7.72
CA GLU A 204 -10.50 23.57 -6.34
C GLU A 204 -10.04 24.66 -5.37
N GLN A 205 -10.85 24.88 -4.32
CA GLN A 205 -10.46 25.77 -3.23
C GLN A 205 -9.21 25.22 -2.53
N LEU A 206 -8.33 26.11 -2.06
CA LEU A 206 -7.09 25.70 -1.37
C LEU A 206 -7.37 24.74 -0.20
N ASP A 207 -8.46 24.96 0.54
CA ASP A 207 -8.90 24.04 1.62
C ASP A 207 -9.12 22.60 1.13
N ALA A 208 -9.66 22.41 -0.08
CA ALA A 208 -9.84 21.09 -0.67
C ALA A 208 -8.51 20.44 -1.07
N ILE A 209 -7.55 21.25 -1.52
CA ILE A 209 -6.18 20.79 -1.86
C ILE A 209 -5.42 20.38 -0.60
N LEU A 210 -5.50 21.17 0.46
CA LEU A 210 -4.85 20.88 1.75
C LEU A 210 -5.45 19.65 2.44
N LYS A 211 -6.74 19.37 2.20
CA LYS A 211 -7.44 18.17 2.66
C LYS A 211 -7.33 16.99 1.70
N PHE A 212 -6.68 17.15 0.54
CA PHE A 212 -6.56 16.08 -0.43
C PHE A 212 -5.79 14.92 0.15
N ARG A 213 -6.40 13.74 0.11
CA ARG A 213 -5.79 12.46 0.49
C ARG A 213 -6.24 11.43 -0.54
N THR A 214 -5.37 10.50 -0.86
CA THR A 214 -5.69 9.30 -1.63
C THR A 214 -6.15 8.19 -0.68
N SER A 215 -7.00 7.28 -1.16
CA SER A 215 -7.66 6.26 -0.33
C SER A 215 -6.98 4.90 -0.44
N HIS A 216 -5.73 4.86 0.00
CA HIS A 216 -4.94 3.67 0.33
C HIS A 216 -4.34 3.96 1.70
N GLY A 217 -4.05 2.97 2.53
CA GLY A 217 -3.34 3.10 3.80
C GLY A 217 -3.92 4.08 4.84
N ALA A 218 -4.37 3.53 5.97
CA ALA A 218 -4.77 4.21 7.21
C ALA A 218 -5.96 5.22 7.11
N PRO A 219 -6.95 5.13 8.01
CA PRO A 219 -8.05 6.08 8.08
C PRO A 219 -7.55 7.50 8.43
N ASP A 220 -8.27 8.53 7.97
CA ASP A 220 -8.01 9.97 8.17
C ASP A 220 -7.30 10.30 9.50
N THR A 221 -5.97 10.38 9.45
CA THR A 221 -5.09 10.40 10.64
C THR A 221 -4.92 11.78 11.26
N THR A 222 -5.85 12.72 11.03
CA THR A 222 -5.73 14.06 11.64
C THR A 222 -5.99 14.08 13.16
N SER A 223 -6.46 12.99 13.78
CA SER A 223 -6.57 12.94 15.25
C SER A 223 -6.80 11.57 15.89
N TYR A 224 -5.72 10.87 16.23
CA TYR A 224 -5.81 9.67 17.08
C TYR A 224 -4.96 9.82 18.34
N GLU A 225 -5.57 9.64 19.53
CA GLU A 225 -4.84 9.34 20.76
C GLU A 225 -4.87 7.82 20.97
N ARG A 226 -3.72 7.15 20.76
CA ARG A 226 -3.54 5.76 21.22
C ARG A 226 -3.46 5.78 22.74
N THR A 227 -4.35 5.09 23.42
CA THR A 227 -4.40 5.04 24.89
C THR A 227 -3.35 4.09 25.50
N THR A 228 -2.53 3.44 24.68
CA THR A 228 -1.51 2.49 25.13
C THR A 228 -0.11 3.11 25.14
N THR A 229 0.45 3.21 26.35
CA THR A 229 1.83 3.64 26.61
C THR A 229 2.78 2.45 26.54
N ASP A 230 3.05 1.90 25.36
CA ASP A 230 4.13 0.92 25.21
C ASP A 230 5.44 1.65 24.90
N ALA A 231 6.02 2.24 25.94
CA ALA A 231 7.31 2.94 25.93
C ALA A 231 8.53 2.01 25.75
N ASP A 232 8.35 0.70 25.58
CA ASP A 232 9.39 -0.31 25.85
C ASP A 232 10.22 -0.76 24.64
N TYR A 233 10.00 -0.21 23.44
CA TYR A 233 10.77 -0.61 22.24
C TYR A 233 11.79 0.43 21.73
N PHE A 234 11.78 1.64 22.29
CA PHE A 234 12.58 2.78 21.82
C PHE A 234 14.11 2.54 21.84
N GLU A 235 14.62 1.56 22.59
CA GLU A 235 16.07 1.33 22.69
C GLU A 235 16.69 0.44 21.59
N ARG A 236 15.90 -0.23 20.73
CA ARG A 236 16.47 -1.22 19.78
C ARG A 236 16.70 -0.74 18.35
N ARG A 237 15.94 0.23 17.82
CA ARG A 237 16.20 0.78 16.46
C ARG A 237 17.49 1.63 16.42
N GLN A 238 17.90 2.24 17.54
CA GLN A 238 19.19 2.94 17.63
C GLN A 238 20.42 2.01 17.70
N ARG A 239 20.25 0.70 17.93
CA ARG A 239 21.36 -0.27 17.93
C ARG A 239 21.56 -0.97 16.58
N LEU A 240 20.65 -0.80 15.63
CA LEU A 240 20.71 -1.39 14.29
C LEU A 240 21.10 -0.39 13.19
N LEU A 241 21.11 0.91 13.50
CA LEU A 241 21.86 1.88 12.70
C LEU A 241 23.34 1.73 13.08
N PRO A 242 24.27 1.49 12.13
CA PRO A 242 25.68 1.47 12.46
C PRO A 242 26.06 2.84 13.01
N LYS A 243 26.45 2.90 14.30
CA LYS A 243 27.18 4.04 14.81
C LYS A 243 28.49 4.10 14.02
N VAL A 244 28.61 5.13 13.19
CA VAL A 244 29.90 5.52 12.63
C VAL A 244 30.73 6.07 13.79
N GLU A 245 31.40 5.18 14.51
CA GLU A 245 32.49 5.54 15.41
C GLU A 245 33.66 4.56 15.23
N ASN A 246 34.76 5.15 14.76
CA ASN A 246 36.12 4.65 14.58
C ASN A 246 36.52 3.38 15.37
N GLY A 247 37.01 2.38 14.64
CA GLY A 247 38.13 1.53 15.08
C GLY A 247 37.78 0.14 15.63
N GLU A 248 38.35 -0.86 14.95
CA GLU A 248 38.69 -2.21 15.45
C GLU A 248 37.60 -3.31 15.49
N ASN A 249 37.69 -4.14 14.44
CA ASN A 249 37.20 -5.51 14.24
C ASN A 249 36.77 -6.34 15.47
N ALA A 250 35.58 -6.95 15.38
CA ALA A 250 35.35 -8.36 15.69
C ALA A 250 34.04 -8.87 15.03
N ALA A 251 34.15 -9.48 13.85
CA ALA A 251 33.05 -10.20 13.22
C ALA A 251 32.87 -11.58 13.88
N ILE A 252 31.70 -11.86 14.47
CA ILE A 252 31.28 -13.22 14.80
C ILE A 252 30.36 -13.68 13.67
N SER A 253 30.92 -14.51 12.79
CA SER A 253 30.21 -15.17 11.70
C SER A 253 29.46 -16.39 12.26
N LEU A 254 28.14 -16.35 12.27
CA LEU A 254 27.31 -17.54 12.41
C LEU A 254 27.12 -18.14 11.01
N VAL A 255 27.89 -19.18 10.72
CA VAL A 255 27.78 -19.98 9.51
C VAL A 255 26.58 -20.93 9.66
N VAL A 256 25.53 -20.69 8.87
CA VAL A 256 24.50 -21.69 8.56
C VAL A 256 24.85 -22.24 7.17
N PRO A 257 24.99 -23.57 6.99
CA PRO A 257 25.38 -24.12 5.69
C PRO A 257 24.16 -24.21 4.79
N ASP A 258 24.05 -23.28 3.83
CA ASP A 258 23.08 -23.39 2.74
C ASP A 258 23.80 -23.75 1.43
N THR A 259 23.49 -24.95 0.91
CA THR A 259 23.98 -25.46 -0.37
C THR A 259 23.10 -24.93 -1.49
N ASN A 260 23.29 -23.67 -1.86
CA ASN A 260 23.08 -23.12 -3.21
C ASN A 260 23.55 -21.66 -3.24
N SER A 261 24.87 -21.47 -3.34
CA SER A 261 25.50 -20.16 -3.42
C SER A 261 25.17 -19.46 -4.75
N ARG A 262 24.13 -18.63 -4.76
CA ARG A 262 24.12 -17.42 -5.60
C ARG A 262 24.81 -16.32 -4.81
N ILE A 263 25.99 -15.95 -5.28
CA ILE A 263 26.86 -14.93 -4.69
C ILE A 263 26.06 -13.64 -4.52
N SER A 264 25.96 -13.14 -3.29
CA SER A 264 25.53 -11.78 -3.00
C SER A 264 26.48 -10.83 -3.75
N LEU A 265 25.98 -10.21 -4.81
CA LEU A 265 26.69 -9.15 -5.51
C LEU A 265 26.55 -7.87 -4.68
N ALA A 266 27.68 -7.29 -4.29
CA ALA A 266 27.72 -5.99 -3.62
C ALA A 266 27.09 -4.90 -4.50
N GLN A 267 26.57 -3.84 -3.88
CA GLN A 267 25.98 -2.64 -4.52
C GLN A 267 26.79 -2.05 -5.69
N SER A 268 28.10 -2.33 -5.79
CA SER A 268 28.95 -1.97 -6.94
C SER A 268 28.65 -2.72 -8.24
N ALA A 269 27.69 -3.65 -8.27
CA ALA A 269 27.36 -4.47 -9.44
C ALA A 269 26.21 -3.90 -10.29
N TYR A 270 25.38 -3.00 -9.74
CA TYR A 270 24.26 -2.39 -10.47
C TYR A 270 24.66 -1.05 -11.08
N PRO A 271 24.05 -0.65 -12.21
CA PRO A 271 24.35 0.65 -12.83
C PRO A 271 23.93 1.81 -11.93
N GLU A 272 24.55 2.98 -12.10
CA GLU A 272 24.22 4.19 -11.32
C GLU A 272 22.80 4.72 -11.62
N SER A 273 22.30 4.46 -12.83
CA SER A 273 20.94 4.75 -13.27
C SER A 273 20.39 3.58 -14.08
N PHE A 274 19.09 3.35 -13.97
CA PHE A 274 18.38 2.28 -14.68
C PHE A 274 16.92 2.66 -14.89
N ASP A 275 16.34 2.38 -16.06
CA ASP A 275 14.94 2.69 -16.35
C ASP A 275 14.31 1.66 -17.29
N TRP A 276 13.26 0.96 -16.84
CA TRP A 276 12.54 -0.02 -17.64
C TRP A 276 11.80 0.58 -18.85
N ARG A 277 11.69 1.90 -18.92
CA ARG A 277 11.14 2.61 -20.08
C ARG A 277 12.15 2.73 -21.23
N ASP A 278 13.43 2.56 -20.94
CA ASP A 278 14.52 2.67 -21.91
C ASP A 278 15.68 1.74 -21.52
N VAL A 279 15.50 0.43 -21.78
CA VAL A 279 16.58 -0.55 -21.70
C VAL A 279 17.10 -0.75 -23.12
N ASP A 280 18.21 -0.11 -23.44
CA ASP A 280 18.83 -0.12 -24.77
C ASP A 280 17.85 0.30 -25.90
N GLY A 281 17.02 1.32 -25.66
CA GLY A 281 16.01 1.81 -26.61
C GLY A 281 14.69 1.05 -26.58
N VAL A 282 14.51 0.10 -25.66
CA VAL A 282 13.31 -0.74 -25.55
C VAL A 282 12.53 -0.40 -24.28
N ASN A 283 11.24 -0.10 -24.44
CA ASN A 283 10.30 0.14 -23.35
C ASN A 283 9.59 -1.17 -22.94
N TYR A 284 9.57 -1.46 -21.64
CA TYR A 284 8.84 -2.58 -21.05
C TYR A 284 7.68 -2.15 -20.16
N VAL A 285 7.44 -0.86 -19.98
CA VAL A 285 6.38 -0.33 -19.12
C VAL A 285 5.13 -0.01 -19.95
N SER A 286 3.97 -0.45 -19.47
CA SER A 286 2.67 -0.14 -20.09
C SER A 286 2.33 1.37 -20.05
N PRO A 287 1.40 1.87 -20.88
CA PRO A 287 0.98 3.27 -20.84
C PRO A 287 0.47 3.74 -19.46
N VAL A 288 0.65 5.02 -19.16
CA VAL A 288 0.03 5.67 -17.99
C VAL A 288 -1.49 5.68 -18.14
N ARG A 289 -2.20 5.46 -17.03
CA ARG A 289 -3.67 5.49 -16.94
C ARG A 289 -4.14 6.44 -15.83
N ASN A 290 -5.46 6.62 -15.74
CA ASN A 290 -6.10 7.45 -14.72
C ASN A 290 -7.06 6.59 -13.88
N GLN A 291 -6.92 6.64 -12.56
CA GLN A 291 -7.82 5.98 -11.59
C GLN A 291 -9.07 6.81 -11.26
N ASP A 292 -9.17 8.01 -11.82
CA ASP A 292 -10.24 8.97 -11.56
C ASP A 292 -10.41 9.23 -10.05
N LYS A 293 -11.67 9.27 -9.58
CA LYS A 293 -12.00 9.55 -8.18
C LYS A 293 -12.04 8.28 -7.31
N CYS A 294 -11.93 7.11 -7.92
CA CYS A 294 -11.97 5.84 -7.20
C CYS A 294 -10.63 5.59 -6.51
N GLY A 295 -10.68 5.06 -5.30
CA GLY A 295 -9.54 4.68 -4.48
C GLY A 295 -8.74 3.49 -4.93
N SER A 296 -8.51 3.36 -6.23
CA SER A 296 -8.03 2.13 -6.87
C SER A 296 -6.54 2.15 -7.21
N CYS A 297 -5.77 3.08 -6.64
CA CYS A 297 -4.32 3.19 -6.86
C CYS A 297 -3.59 1.84 -6.68
N TYR A 298 -3.97 1.06 -5.67
CA TYR A 298 -3.42 -0.27 -5.39
C TYR A 298 -3.65 -1.25 -6.55
N ALA A 299 -4.80 -1.19 -7.21
CA ALA A 299 -5.14 -2.04 -8.34
C ALA A 299 -4.40 -1.62 -9.62
N PHE A 300 -4.24 -0.30 -9.84
CA PHE A 300 -3.44 0.22 -10.96
C PHE A 300 -1.95 -0.07 -10.80
N ALA A 301 -1.40 0.10 -9.59
CA ALA A 301 -0.01 -0.23 -9.29
C ALA A 301 0.23 -1.73 -9.50
N ALA A 302 -0.66 -2.58 -8.98
CA ALA A 302 -0.61 -4.02 -9.17
C ALA A 302 -0.66 -4.44 -10.66
N ALA A 303 -1.66 -3.96 -11.40
CA ALA A 303 -1.79 -4.22 -12.83
C ALA A 303 -0.52 -3.77 -13.59
N GLY A 304 -0.05 -2.55 -13.35
CA GLY A 304 1.14 -2.00 -14.00
C GLY A 304 2.42 -2.81 -13.72
N MET A 305 2.58 -3.34 -12.50
CA MET A 305 3.69 -4.23 -12.17
C MET A 305 3.64 -5.51 -13.01
N LEU A 306 2.49 -6.19 -13.00
CA LEU A 306 2.34 -7.47 -13.68
C LEU A 306 2.45 -7.30 -15.21
N GLU A 307 1.86 -6.25 -15.78
CA GLU A 307 1.99 -5.91 -17.20
C GLU A 307 3.45 -5.72 -17.61
N ALA A 308 4.22 -4.95 -16.83
CA ALA A 308 5.64 -4.73 -17.13
C ALA A 308 6.46 -6.01 -16.99
N ARG A 309 6.21 -6.82 -15.95
CA ARG A 309 6.91 -8.09 -15.76
C ARG A 309 6.56 -9.12 -16.83
N ILE A 310 5.32 -9.17 -17.33
CA ILE A 310 4.95 -10.00 -18.48
C ILE A 310 5.72 -9.57 -19.73
N ARG A 311 5.85 -8.26 -19.97
CA ARG A 311 6.64 -7.72 -21.08
C ARG A 311 8.11 -8.08 -20.96
N ILE A 312 8.68 -8.01 -19.76
CA ILE A 312 10.09 -8.38 -19.50
C ILE A 312 10.30 -9.87 -19.78
N GLU A 313 9.50 -10.73 -19.14
CA GLU A 313 9.66 -12.19 -19.23
C GLU A 313 9.42 -12.70 -20.67
N SER A 314 8.48 -12.08 -21.40
CA SER A 314 8.18 -12.45 -22.79
C SER A 314 9.03 -11.72 -23.83
N ASN A 315 9.97 -10.87 -23.41
CA ASN A 315 10.72 -9.96 -24.28
C ASN A 315 9.80 -9.19 -25.27
N ASN A 316 8.77 -8.55 -24.71
CA ASN A 316 7.71 -7.81 -25.41
C ASN A 316 6.85 -8.60 -26.41
N ALA A 317 6.96 -9.94 -26.45
CA ALA A 317 6.06 -10.77 -27.26
C ALA A 317 4.61 -10.74 -26.75
N LEU A 318 4.43 -10.54 -25.44
CA LEU A 318 3.13 -10.37 -24.79
C LEU A 318 3.07 -8.97 -24.17
N GLN A 319 2.02 -8.22 -24.50
CA GLN A 319 1.80 -6.86 -23.99
C GLN A 319 0.35 -6.67 -23.50
N PRO A 320 -0.17 -7.55 -22.63
CA PRO A 320 -1.52 -7.39 -22.12
C PRO A 320 -1.67 -6.07 -21.36
N VAL A 321 -2.90 -5.58 -21.33
CA VAL A 321 -3.33 -4.55 -20.38
C VAL A 321 -4.30 -5.23 -19.44
N LEU A 322 -3.98 -5.28 -18.15
CA LEU A 322 -4.78 -5.95 -17.13
C LEU A 322 -5.86 -5.01 -16.62
N SER A 323 -6.96 -5.57 -16.14
CA SER A 323 -8.13 -4.83 -15.65
C SER A 323 -8.03 -4.56 -14.14
N PRO A 324 -7.85 -3.30 -13.71
CA PRO A 324 -8.05 -2.93 -12.31
C PRO A 324 -9.51 -3.07 -11.90
N GLN A 325 -10.45 -2.95 -12.85
CA GLN A 325 -11.88 -2.98 -12.59
C GLN A 325 -12.38 -4.35 -12.11
N GLU A 326 -11.80 -5.43 -12.62
CA GLU A 326 -12.13 -6.78 -12.14
C GLU A 326 -11.75 -6.94 -10.67
N VAL A 327 -10.60 -6.43 -10.27
CA VAL A 327 -10.17 -6.42 -8.86
C VAL A 327 -11.16 -5.66 -8.00
N LEU A 328 -11.58 -4.46 -8.43
CA LEU A 328 -12.57 -3.65 -7.71
C LEU A 328 -13.89 -4.38 -7.50
N ASN A 329 -14.37 -5.08 -8.53
CA ASN A 329 -15.67 -5.71 -8.47
C ASN A 329 -15.65 -7.04 -7.71
N CYS A 330 -14.53 -7.79 -7.76
CA CYS A 330 -14.53 -9.22 -7.40
C CYS A 330 -13.51 -9.65 -6.35
N SER A 331 -12.49 -8.84 -6.04
CA SER A 331 -11.44 -9.31 -5.12
C SER A 331 -11.93 -9.33 -3.67
N PRO A 332 -11.96 -10.50 -3.00
CA PRO A 332 -12.33 -10.59 -1.59
C PRO A 332 -11.23 -10.06 -0.65
N TYR A 333 -10.08 -9.67 -1.20
CA TYR A 333 -8.91 -9.21 -0.45
C TYR A 333 -8.76 -7.67 -0.46
N THR A 334 -9.78 -6.94 -0.90
CA THR A 334 -9.73 -5.49 -1.07
C THR A 334 -11.05 -4.85 -0.65
N GLN A 335 -11.12 -3.52 -0.64
CA GLN A 335 -12.31 -2.75 -0.31
C GLN A 335 -12.79 -1.94 -1.53
N GLY A 336 -12.57 -2.45 -2.75
CA GLY A 336 -13.05 -1.79 -3.97
C GLY A 336 -12.51 -0.36 -4.10
N CYS A 337 -13.41 0.61 -4.28
CA CYS A 337 -13.02 2.04 -4.35
C CYS A 337 -12.67 2.65 -3.00
N SER A 338 -12.89 1.94 -1.90
CA SER A 338 -12.40 2.34 -0.58
C SER A 338 -10.95 1.96 -0.36
N GLY A 339 -10.27 1.21 -1.22
CA GLY A 339 -8.83 0.92 -1.05
C GLY A 339 -8.51 -0.56 -0.98
N GLY A 340 -7.27 -0.87 -0.61
CA GLY A 340 -6.67 -2.19 -0.73
C GLY A 340 -5.15 -2.12 -0.87
N PHE A 341 -4.47 -3.27 -0.90
CA PHE A 341 -3.00 -3.35 -0.89
C PHE A 341 -2.44 -4.07 -2.11
N SER A 342 -1.39 -3.52 -2.73
CA SER A 342 -0.73 -4.15 -3.88
C SER A 342 -0.21 -5.56 -3.58
N TYR A 343 0.22 -5.84 -2.35
CA TYR A 343 0.56 -7.20 -1.87
C TYR A 343 -0.59 -8.19 -2.07
N LEU A 344 -1.81 -7.77 -1.73
CA LEU A 344 -3.00 -8.60 -1.84
C LEU A 344 -3.53 -8.70 -3.27
N VAL A 345 -3.21 -7.73 -4.14
CA VAL A 345 -3.68 -7.76 -5.52
C VAL A 345 -2.66 -8.39 -6.46
N ALA A 346 -1.47 -7.81 -6.56
CA ALA A 346 -0.43 -8.27 -7.46
C ALA A 346 0.18 -9.61 -7.03
N GLY A 347 0.12 -9.91 -5.74
CA GLY A 347 0.53 -11.19 -5.17
C GLY A 347 -0.65 -12.13 -5.00
N LYS A 348 -1.37 -11.97 -3.88
CA LYS A 348 -2.35 -12.96 -3.43
C LYS A 348 -3.50 -13.19 -4.42
N HIS A 349 -4.23 -12.14 -4.83
CA HIS A 349 -5.34 -12.23 -5.80
C HIS A 349 -4.86 -12.75 -7.14
N ALA A 350 -3.71 -12.28 -7.62
CA ALA A 350 -3.11 -12.77 -8.85
C ALA A 350 -2.72 -14.26 -8.79
N LYS A 351 -2.28 -14.76 -7.64
CA LYS A 351 -1.97 -16.19 -7.47
C LYS A 351 -3.25 -17.03 -7.44
N ASP A 352 -4.17 -16.62 -6.57
CA ASP A 352 -5.35 -17.42 -6.23
C ASP A 352 -6.39 -17.40 -7.35
N PHE A 353 -6.63 -16.22 -7.92
CA PHE A 353 -7.65 -15.98 -8.95
C PHE A 353 -7.02 -15.62 -10.29
N GLY A 354 -5.93 -14.84 -10.31
CA GLY A 354 -5.39 -14.23 -11.52
C GLY A 354 -6.12 -12.93 -11.89
N LEU A 355 -5.56 -12.15 -12.81
CA LEU A 355 -6.17 -10.92 -13.34
C LEU A 355 -6.61 -11.12 -14.78
N VAL A 356 -7.75 -10.56 -15.15
CA VAL A 356 -8.23 -10.52 -16.54
C VAL A 356 -7.70 -9.29 -17.27
N GLU A 357 -7.78 -9.30 -18.59
CA GLU A 357 -7.42 -8.15 -19.43
C GLU A 357 -8.50 -7.06 -19.42
N GLU A 358 -8.08 -5.82 -19.64
CA GLU A 358 -8.92 -4.61 -19.69
C GLU A 358 -10.08 -4.75 -20.68
N ASP A 359 -9.85 -5.36 -21.84
CA ASP A 359 -10.89 -5.56 -22.86
C ASP A 359 -12.02 -6.50 -22.40
N CYS A 360 -11.76 -7.37 -21.41
CA CYS A 360 -12.79 -8.18 -20.77
C CYS A 360 -13.64 -7.34 -19.79
N VAL A 361 -12.98 -6.50 -19.00
CA VAL A 361 -13.60 -5.68 -17.95
C VAL A 361 -13.04 -4.26 -17.99
N PRO A 362 -13.63 -3.38 -18.83
CA PRO A 362 -13.14 -2.01 -18.95
C PRO A 362 -13.34 -1.21 -17.67
N TYR A 363 -12.37 -0.37 -17.35
CA TYR A 363 -12.38 0.51 -16.18
C TYR A 363 -13.45 1.59 -16.28
N ASN A 364 -14.22 1.75 -15.20
CA ASN A 364 -15.26 2.79 -15.09
C ASN A 364 -15.15 3.62 -13.79
N GLY A 365 -14.16 3.36 -12.95
CA GLY A 365 -13.91 4.17 -11.75
C GLY A 365 -15.02 4.07 -10.70
N ALA A 366 -15.77 2.98 -10.68
CA ALA A 366 -16.82 2.71 -9.70
C ALA A 366 -16.79 1.25 -9.25
N GLU A 367 -17.18 0.99 -8.02
CA GLU A 367 -17.40 -0.38 -7.54
C GLU A 367 -18.73 -0.91 -8.07
N ASN A 368 -18.67 -2.05 -8.76
CA ASN A 368 -19.85 -2.70 -9.32
C ASN A 368 -19.96 -4.13 -8.77
N GLU A 369 -21.15 -4.70 -8.84
CA GLU A 369 -21.35 -6.12 -8.52
C GLU A 369 -20.44 -7.01 -9.38
N CYS A 370 -19.79 -8.00 -8.77
CA CYS A 370 -18.96 -8.98 -9.46
C CYS A 370 -19.80 -9.82 -10.44
N PRO A 371 -19.70 -9.62 -11.78
CA PRO A 371 -20.45 -10.40 -12.74
C PRO A 371 -19.68 -11.68 -13.06
N ALA A 372 -19.55 -12.58 -12.07
CA ALA A 372 -18.70 -13.76 -12.11
C ALA A 372 -18.88 -14.60 -13.39
N ASP A 373 -20.11 -14.73 -13.90
CA ASP A 373 -20.41 -15.45 -15.14
C ASP A 373 -19.79 -14.83 -16.39
N LYS A 374 -19.67 -13.49 -16.44
CA LYS A 374 -19.09 -12.77 -17.58
C LYS A 374 -17.58 -12.97 -17.68
N TYR A 375 -16.91 -13.30 -16.58
CA TYR A 375 -15.44 -13.37 -16.51
C TYR A 375 -14.89 -14.78 -16.73
N LYS A 376 -15.76 -15.80 -16.76
CA LYS A 376 -15.35 -17.22 -16.89
C LYS A 376 -14.55 -17.53 -18.16
N GLU A 377 -14.87 -16.85 -19.25
CA GLU A 377 -14.21 -17.05 -20.55
C GLU A 377 -12.96 -16.18 -20.73
N CYS A 378 -12.65 -15.30 -19.78
CA CYS A 378 -11.52 -14.39 -19.92
C CYS A 378 -10.23 -15.06 -19.47
N THR A 379 -9.16 -14.87 -20.26
CA THR A 379 -7.80 -15.28 -19.90
C THR A 379 -7.42 -14.66 -18.57
N ARG A 380 -6.87 -15.48 -17.65
CA ARG A 380 -6.44 -15.04 -16.33
C ARG A 380 -4.93 -15.16 -16.19
N TRP A 381 -4.28 -14.03 -15.97
CA TRP A 381 -2.84 -13.92 -15.75
C TRP A 381 -2.53 -14.17 -14.28
N LYS A 382 -1.69 -15.16 -14.00
CA LYS A 382 -1.36 -15.60 -12.64
C LYS A 382 0.09 -15.33 -12.28
N VAL A 383 0.37 -15.36 -10.98
CA VAL A 383 1.73 -15.31 -10.43
C VAL A 383 2.06 -16.59 -9.68
N SER A 384 3.31 -17.02 -9.74
CA SER A 384 3.79 -18.22 -9.04
C SER A 384 4.25 -17.90 -7.62
N HIS A 385 4.83 -16.71 -7.43
CA HIS A 385 5.39 -16.23 -6.17
C HIS A 385 5.13 -14.73 -5.98
N TYR A 386 5.08 -14.30 -4.73
CA TYR A 386 5.03 -12.89 -4.33
C TYR A 386 5.59 -12.71 -2.92
N SER A 387 6.10 -11.52 -2.64
CA SER A 387 6.59 -11.14 -1.31
C SER A 387 6.71 -9.62 -1.20
N TYR A 388 6.80 -9.11 0.03
CA TYR A 388 7.43 -7.81 0.23
C TYR A 388 8.93 -7.95 -0.10
N VAL A 389 9.50 -6.95 -0.76
CA VAL A 389 10.95 -6.88 -0.96
C VAL A 389 11.62 -6.77 0.41
N GLY A 390 12.66 -7.57 0.63
CA GLY A 390 13.21 -7.81 1.97
C GLY A 390 12.55 -8.97 2.74
N GLY A 391 11.49 -9.58 2.20
CA GLY A 391 10.89 -10.82 2.67
C GLY A 391 9.67 -10.65 3.59
N TYR A 392 9.46 -9.48 4.19
CA TYR A 392 8.30 -9.17 5.03
C TYR A 392 8.07 -7.64 5.10
N TYR A 393 6.87 -7.24 5.51
CA TYR A 393 6.50 -5.83 5.66
C TYR A 393 7.44 -5.08 6.61
N GLY A 394 7.95 -3.92 6.18
CA GLY A 394 8.86 -3.08 6.96
C GLY A 394 10.35 -3.48 6.88
N ASN A 395 10.71 -4.40 5.98
CA ASN A 395 12.11 -4.76 5.70
C ASN A 395 12.60 -4.31 4.32
N GLY A 396 11.85 -3.45 3.64
CA GLY A 396 12.30 -2.80 2.41
C GLY A 396 13.41 -1.79 2.70
N ASP A 397 14.35 -1.66 1.77
CA ASP A 397 15.39 -0.63 1.78
C ASP A 397 15.87 -0.30 0.34
N GLU A 398 16.69 0.75 0.21
CA GLU A 398 17.26 1.19 -1.07
C GLU A 398 17.96 0.06 -1.82
N GLU A 399 18.76 -0.77 -1.13
CA GLU A 399 19.58 -1.81 -1.77
C GLU A 399 18.73 -2.97 -2.29
N ALA A 400 17.81 -3.46 -1.46
CA ALA A 400 16.88 -4.52 -1.82
C ALA A 400 15.95 -4.10 -2.96
N MET A 401 15.50 -2.84 -2.98
CA MET A 401 14.72 -2.28 -4.08
C MET A 401 15.54 -2.14 -5.37
N ILE A 402 16.79 -1.67 -5.33
CA ILE A 402 17.63 -1.63 -6.54
C ILE A 402 17.79 -3.04 -7.11
N LYS A 403 18.13 -4.00 -6.25
CA LYS A 403 18.31 -5.40 -6.64
C LYS A 403 17.05 -5.96 -7.29
N GLU A 404 15.90 -5.83 -6.63
CA GLU A 404 14.64 -6.33 -7.16
C GLU A 404 14.28 -5.67 -8.50
N LEU A 405 14.45 -4.35 -8.61
CA LEU A 405 14.09 -3.61 -9.80
C LEU A 405 14.91 -4.04 -11.02
N VAL A 406 16.23 -4.15 -10.86
CA VAL A 406 17.14 -4.48 -11.97
C VAL A 406 17.04 -5.96 -12.34
N GLU A 407 16.92 -6.85 -11.36
CA GLU A 407 16.89 -8.30 -11.63
C GLU A 407 15.52 -8.80 -12.11
N ASN A 408 14.42 -8.24 -11.60
CA ASN A 408 13.08 -8.84 -11.74
C ASN A 408 12.01 -7.91 -12.31
N GLY A 409 12.30 -6.63 -12.54
CA GLY A 409 11.35 -5.69 -13.15
C GLY A 409 10.73 -4.68 -12.18
N PRO A 410 9.85 -3.79 -12.67
CA PRO A 410 9.12 -2.82 -11.85
C PRO A 410 8.46 -3.43 -10.63
N MET A 411 8.32 -2.66 -9.55
CA MET A 411 7.72 -3.11 -8.29
C MET A 411 6.74 -2.07 -7.76
N THR A 412 5.71 -2.51 -7.04
CA THR A 412 4.77 -1.57 -6.43
C THR A 412 5.30 -1.07 -5.10
N VAL A 413 5.07 0.20 -4.78
CA VAL A 413 5.41 0.81 -3.49
C VAL A 413 4.19 1.59 -2.96
N GLY A 414 4.16 1.81 -1.65
CA GLY A 414 3.27 2.78 -1.01
C GLY A 414 4.09 3.99 -0.56
N PHE A 415 3.51 5.19 -0.59
CA PHE A 415 4.13 6.40 -0.03
C PHE A 415 3.07 7.37 0.51
N GLU A 416 3.47 8.32 1.34
CA GLU A 416 2.59 9.38 1.87
C GLU A 416 2.49 10.56 0.90
N VAL A 417 1.31 10.74 0.30
CA VAL A 417 0.97 11.93 -0.47
C VAL A 417 0.65 13.06 0.50
N TYR A 418 1.48 14.10 0.45
CA TYR A 418 1.23 15.40 1.06
C TYR A 418 0.54 16.36 0.07
N PRO A 419 -0.12 17.44 0.54
CA PRO A 419 -0.79 18.39 -0.34
C PRO A 419 0.10 19.00 -1.43
N ASP A 420 1.39 19.22 -1.14
CA ASP A 420 2.34 19.79 -2.09
C ASP A 420 2.62 18.87 -3.29
N PHE A 421 2.53 17.54 -3.10
CA PHE A 421 2.72 16.56 -4.16
C PHE A 421 1.68 16.68 -5.27
N LYS A 422 0.44 17.09 -4.96
CA LYS A 422 -0.60 17.33 -5.97
C LYS A 422 -0.16 18.37 -7.01
N ALA A 423 0.68 19.32 -6.62
CA ALA A 423 1.23 20.35 -7.50
C ALA A 423 2.53 19.94 -8.23
N TYR A 424 3.10 18.76 -7.97
CA TYR A 424 4.36 18.33 -8.61
C TYR A 424 4.29 18.38 -10.14
N LYS A 425 5.30 18.98 -10.79
CA LYS A 425 5.45 19.02 -12.25
C LYS A 425 6.67 18.26 -12.75
N ILE A 426 7.84 18.58 -12.21
CA ILE A 426 9.13 18.08 -12.70
C ILE A 426 10.20 18.23 -11.62
N GLY A 427 11.31 17.50 -11.75
CA GLY A 427 12.43 17.51 -10.82
C GLY A 427 12.35 16.38 -9.81
N VAL A 428 13.14 16.42 -8.74
CA VAL A 428 13.16 15.38 -7.72
C VAL A 428 12.31 15.82 -6.54
N TYR A 429 11.13 15.23 -6.40
CA TYR A 429 10.22 15.51 -5.29
C TYR A 429 10.88 15.13 -3.95
N SER A 430 10.76 16.05 -3.01
CA SER A 430 10.87 15.82 -1.58
C SER A 430 9.88 16.75 -0.90
N HIS A 431 9.17 16.24 0.10
CA HIS A 431 8.15 16.99 0.80
C HIS A 431 8.73 18.29 1.37
N THR A 432 8.09 19.40 1.02
CA THR A 432 8.47 20.73 1.50
C THR A 432 8.01 20.84 2.94
N ALA A 433 8.92 21.15 3.88
CA ALA A 433 8.72 21.09 5.34
C ALA A 433 7.70 22.09 5.94
N THR A 434 6.54 22.25 5.30
CA THR A 434 5.39 23.03 5.78
C THR A 434 4.36 22.17 6.52
N ASP A 435 4.46 20.84 6.45
CA ASP A 435 3.64 19.89 7.23
C ASP A 435 4.60 19.06 8.15
N PRO A 436 4.33 18.94 9.46
CA PRO A 436 5.15 18.09 10.33
C PRO A 436 5.17 16.64 9.85
N LYS A 437 6.37 16.10 9.56
CA LYS A 437 6.57 14.67 9.34
C LYS A 437 5.97 13.89 10.51
N ARG A 438 5.02 13.00 10.23
CA ARG A 438 4.41 12.12 11.23
C ARG A 438 5.37 10.98 11.54
N SER A 439 6.39 11.25 12.35
CA SER A 439 7.30 10.23 12.84
C SER A 439 6.57 9.34 13.85
N THR A 440 6.12 8.17 13.41
CA THR A 440 5.70 7.09 14.30
C THR A 440 6.92 6.32 14.78
N SER A 441 6.98 6.03 16.08
CA SER A 441 8.10 5.37 16.76
C SER A 441 8.22 3.87 16.51
N ASP A 442 7.26 3.29 15.79
CA ASP A 442 7.14 1.87 15.53
C ASP A 442 7.50 1.61 14.05
N PHE A 443 7.71 0.36 13.60
CA PHE A 443 7.89 -0.03 12.17
C PHE A 443 6.68 0.29 11.26
N TYR A 444 5.77 1.10 11.78
CA TYR A 444 4.65 1.60 11.04
C TYR A 444 5.06 2.91 10.40
N GLU A 445 4.90 2.97 9.08
CA GLU A 445 5.23 4.12 8.25
C GLU A 445 3.94 4.45 7.50
N ILE A 446 3.43 5.68 7.69
CA ILE A 446 2.14 6.06 7.11
C ILE A 446 2.33 6.14 5.60
N VAL A 447 1.46 5.46 4.85
CA VAL A 447 1.37 5.59 3.41
C VAL A 447 -0.08 5.85 3.06
N ASN A 448 -0.34 6.57 1.97
CA ASN A 448 -1.71 6.76 1.51
C ASN A 448 -1.96 6.58 0.02
N HIS A 449 -0.92 6.27 -0.76
CA HIS A 449 -1.01 6.10 -2.21
C HIS A 449 -0.09 4.97 -2.68
N ALA A 450 -0.60 4.13 -3.58
CA ALA A 450 0.16 3.05 -4.19
C ALA A 450 0.54 3.39 -5.62
N VAL A 451 1.82 3.21 -5.96
CA VAL A 451 2.41 3.58 -7.25
C VAL A 451 3.44 2.53 -7.70
N LEU A 452 3.97 2.68 -8.91
CA LEU A 452 4.88 1.70 -9.51
C LEU A 452 6.27 2.32 -9.75
N VAL A 453 7.29 1.80 -9.06
CA VAL A 453 8.70 2.17 -9.32
C VAL A 453 9.15 1.46 -10.60
N VAL A 454 9.68 2.22 -11.56
CA VAL A 454 10.11 1.71 -12.88
C VAL A 454 11.59 1.96 -13.17
N GLY A 455 12.25 2.81 -12.39
CA GLY A 455 13.64 3.17 -12.58
C GLY A 455 14.23 3.91 -11.40
N TYR A 456 15.51 4.24 -11.48
CA TYR A 456 16.22 5.13 -10.58
C TYR A 456 17.34 5.86 -11.31
N GLY A 457 17.81 6.96 -10.73
CA GLY A 457 18.99 7.64 -11.23
C GLY A 457 19.56 8.65 -10.26
N VAL A 458 20.39 9.53 -10.82
CA VAL A 458 21.01 10.65 -10.13
C VAL A 458 20.79 11.90 -10.96
N ASN A 459 20.36 12.99 -10.33
CA ASN A 459 20.32 14.28 -11.00
C ASN A 459 21.77 14.75 -11.21
N GLU A 460 22.23 14.83 -12.46
CA GLU A 460 23.63 15.17 -12.78
C GLU A 460 24.04 16.57 -12.29
N THR A 461 23.09 17.48 -12.12
CA THR A 461 23.38 18.86 -11.69
C THR A 461 23.46 18.97 -10.16
N THR A 462 22.56 18.33 -9.43
CA THR A 462 22.48 18.46 -7.96
C THR A 462 23.14 17.29 -7.21
N GLY A 463 23.39 16.16 -7.89
CA GLY A 463 23.82 14.90 -7.28
C GLY A 463 22.70 14.18 -6.52
N THR A 464 21.46 14.68 -6.56
CA THR A 464 20.34 14.08 -5.83
C THR A 464 19.93 12.75 -6.48
N LYS A 465 20.01 11.66 -5.71
CA LYS A 465 19.48 10.34 -6.10
C LYS A 465 17.96 10.35 -6.12
N TYR A 466 17.36 9.68 -7.10
CA TYR A 466 15.91 9.54 -7.19
C TYR A 466 15.45 8.15 -7.63
N TRP A 467 14.21 7.81 -7.27
CA TRP A 467 13.39 6.80 -7.90
C TRP A 467 12.55 7.45 -9.01
N THR A 468 12.36 6.75 -10.13
CA THR A 468 11.41 7.10 -11.18
C THR A 468 10.17 6.25 -11.02
N VAL A 469 9.02 6.92 -10.94
CA VAL A 469 7.76 6.31 -10.49
C VAL A 469 6.64 6.64 -11.46
N LYS A 470 5.90 5.61 -11.87
CA LYS A 470 4.68 5.72 -12.68
C LYS A 470 3.49 5.95 -11.76
N ASN A 471 2.78 7.06 -11.96
CA ASN A 471 1.55 7.40 -11.24
C ASN A 471 0.30 6.93 -12.02
N SER A 472 -0.87 7.05 -11.38
CA SER A 472 -2.18 6.64 -11.90
C SER A 472 -3.16 7.81 -11.99
N TRP A 473 -2.67 9.04 -12.18
CA TRP A 473 -3.50 10.25 -12.31
C TRP A 473 -3.62 10.75 -13.77
N GLY A 474 -3.22 9.93 -14.73
CA GLY A 474 -3.22 10.27 -16.15
C GLY A 474 -1.93 10.96 -16.62
N PRO A 475 -1.69 10.96 -17.95
CA PRO A 475 -0.45 11.47 -18.55
C PRO A 475 -0.32 12.99 -18.50
N TRP A 476 -1.39 13.72 -18.19
CA TRP A 476 -1.37 15.18 -18.09
C TRP A 476 -0.68 15.69 -16.81
N TRP A 477 -0.47 14.81 -15.83
CA TRP A 477 0.12 15.12 -14.54
C TRP A 477 1.63 14.82 -14.53
N GLY A 478 2.42 15.66 -13.87
CA GLY A 478 3.86 15.46 -13.69
C GLY A 478 4.63 15.42 -15.01
N MET A 479 5.58 14.48 -15.08
CA MET A 479 6.41 14.21 -16.25
C MET A 479 5.75 13.12 -17.12
N ASP A 480 4.71 13.49 -17.87
CA ASP A 480 3.91 12.57 -18.69
C ASP A 480 3.29 11.40 -17.89
N GLY A 481 2.83 11.69 -16.67
CA GLY A 481 2.27 10.73 -15.73
C GLY A 481 3.29 10.08 -14.78
N TYR A 482 4.56 10.48 -14.89
CA TYR A 482 5.64 10.02 -14.01
C TYR A 482 6.08 11.14 -13.06
N PHE A 483 6.79 10.73 -12.01
CA PHE A 483 7.52 11.63 -11.14
C PHE A 483 8.83 11.01 -10.70
N ASN A 484 9.77 11.87 -10.31
CA ASN A 484 10.96 11.46 -9.59
C ASN A 484 10.83 11.87 -8.12
N ILE A 485 11.24 11.00 -7.21
CA ILE A 485 11.21 11.22 -5.76
C ILE A 485 12.54 10.81 -5.15
N LYS A 486 12.98 11.54 -4.13
CA LYS A 486 14.27 11.33 -3.47
C LYS A 486 14.45 9.89 -2.99
N ARG A 487 15.61 9.31 -3.28
CA ARG A 487 15.98 7.91 -2.99
C ARG A 487 17.09 7.81 -1.93
N GLY A 488 17.05 6.76 -1.12
CA GLY A 488 18.06 6.44 -0.10
C GLY A 488 17.85 7.14 1.24
N SER A 489 16.66 7.71 1.45
CA SER A 489 16.29 8.37 2.71
C SER A 489 14.85 8.13 3.11
N ASP A 490 14.20 7.11 2.52
CA ASP A 490 12.79 6.79 2.73
C ASP A 490 11.87 8.02 2.64
N GLU A 491 12.06 8.83 1.59
CA GLU A 491 11.28 10.05 1.40
C GLU A 491 9.80 9.70 1.25
N ALA A 492 8.96 10.31 2.09
CA ALA A 492 7.54 10.00 2.18
C ALA A 492 7.24 8.49 2.31
N GLN A 493 8.11 7.73 3.01
CA GLN A 493 7.91 6.31 3.29
C GLN A 493 7.94 5.41 2.05
N ILE A 494 8.47 5.89 0.91
CA ILE A 494 8.42 5.14 -0.35
C ILE A 494 9.22 3.82 -0.34
N GLU A 495 10.17 3.67 0.59
CA GLU A 495 11.05 2.50 0.69
C GLU A 495 10.53 1.48 1.73
N SER A 496 9.40 1.78 2.39
CA SER A 496 8.84 1.03 3.53
C SER A 496 8.17 -0.30 3.18
N MET A 497 7.41 -0.34 2.09
CA MET A 497 6.58 -1.50 1.71
C MET A 497 6.61 -1.89 0.22
N PRO A 498 7.79 -1.93 -0.43
CA PRO A 498 7.94 -2.45 -1.79
C PRO A 498 7.42 -3.90 -1.89
N THR A 499 6.62 -4.19 -2.92
CA THR A 499 6.04 -5.52 -3.18
C THR A 499 6.49 -6.04 -4.53
N SER A 500 6.84 -7.31 -4.58
CA SER A 500 7.26 -8.06 -5.77
C SER A 500 6.33 -9.23 -6.07
N ALA A 501 6.23 -9.62 -7.34
CA ALA A 501 5.57 -10.83 -7.79
C ALA A 501 6.23 -11.43 -9.05
N THR A 502 6.18 -12.75 -9.18
CA THR A 502 6.73 -13.50 -10.33
C THR A 502 5.58 -13.95 -11.23
N VAL A 503 5.48 -13.36 -12.42
CA VAL A 503 4.44 -13.65 -13.41
C VAL A 503 4.61 -15.05 -14.01
N MET A 504 3.50 -15.67 -14.38
CA MET A 504 3.49 -16.90 -15.18
C MET A 504 3.03 -16.55 -16.59
N LEU A 505 3.86 -16.86 -17.58
CA LEU A 505 3.44 -16.79 -18.98
C LEU A 505 2.52 -17.99 -19.32
N PRO A 506 1.52 -17.79 -20.19
CA PRO A 506 0.56 -18.82 -20.59
C PRO A 506 1.17 -19.96 -21.42
#